data_AF-A0A956J6K6-F1
#
_entry.id   AF-A0A956J6K6-F1
#
_cell.length_a   1.000
_cell.length_b   1.000
_cell.length_c   1.000
_cell.angle_alpha   90.00
_cell.angle_beta   90.00
_cell.angle_gamma   90.00
#
_symmetry.space_group_name_H-M   'P 1'
#
loop_
_entity.id
_entity.type
_entity.pdbx_description
1 polymer ?
#
loop_
_entity_poly.entity_id
_entity_poly.type
_entity_poly.pdbx_seq_one_letter_code
_entity_poly.pdbx_strand_id
1 'polypeptide(L)'
;MAQAAKLSAPKDYAPIWPYYSFFAVCMGVLHLALAGIGTWMVVMAHEAPRPEVEPVAFGSSVAVVSVLLGVAYCYAPFAPRKPWAWRYHLVLIVLGLPTCVLGALPLLAFWLRRDARRMFKA
;
A
#
# COMPACT_ATOMS: atom_id res chain seq x y z
N MET A 1 36.50 -8.88 -24.56
CA MET A 1 35.95 -7.84 -23.67
C MET A 1 35.18 -6.83 -24.53
N ALA A 2 34.02 -6.36 -24.07
CA ALA A 2 33.11 -5.43 -24.76
C ALA A 2 32.07 -6.04 -25.72
N GLN A 3 31.35 -7.07 -25.26
CA GLN A 3 29.95 -7.21 -25.64
C GLN A 3 29.16 -6.35 -24.65
N ALA A 4 29.15 -5.04 -24.90
CA ALA A 4 28.25 -4.12 -24.24
C ALA A 4 26.84 -4.58 -24.59
N ALA A 5 26.26 -5.38 -23.68
CA ALA A 5 24.88 -5.76 -23.72
C ALA A 5 24.08 -4.45 -23.80
N LYS A 6 23.65 -4.11 -25.02
CA LYS A 6 22.44 -3.35 -25.23
C LYS A 6 21.35 -4.14 -24.52
N LEU A 7 21.21 -3.93 -23.21
CA LEU A 7 19.93 -4.06 -22.54
C LEU A 7 19.06 -3.00 -23.22
N SER A 8 18.52 -3.36 -24.37
CA SER A 8 17.36 -2.70 -24.94
C SER A 8 16.37 -2.60 -23.81
N ALA A 9 16.16 -1.38 -23.30
CA ALA A 9 15.18 -1.14 -22.26
C ALA A 9 13.90 -1.88 -22.69
N PRO A 10 13.39 -2.84 -21.91
CA PRO A 10 12.22 -3.61 -22.31
C PRO A 10 11.13 -2.60 -22.64
N LYS A 11 10.72 -2.60 -23.91
CA LYS A 11 9.81 -1.62 -24.52
C LYS A 11 8.35 -1.93 -24.19
N ASP A 12 8.12 -2.86 -23.26
CA ASP A 12 6.82 -3.32 -22.80
C ASP A 12 6.57 -2.75 -21.39
N TYR A 13 6.12 -1.49 -21.34
CA TYR A 13 5.64 -0.85 -20.10
C TYR A 13 4.17 -1.24 -19.77
N ALA A 14 3.64 -2.28 -20.40
CA ALA A 14 2.28 -2.78 -20.22
C ALA A 14 2.23 -3.81 -19.07
N PRO A 15 1.25 -3.82 -18.14
CA PRO A 15 0.44 -2.76 -17.58
C PRO A 15 0.73 -2.65 -16.07
N ILE A 16 1.87 -2.07 -15.69
CA ILE A 16 2.29 -1.95 -14.26
C ILE A 16 1.26 -1.16 -13.43
N TRP A 17 0.52 -0.25 -14.06
CA TRP A 17 -0.46 0.60 -13.39
C TRP A 17 -1.72 -0.17 -12.97
N PRO A 18 -2.34 -1.01 -13.82
CA PRO A 18 -3.34 -1.99 -13.38
C PRO A 18 -2.84 -2.92 -12.27
N TYR A 19 -1.60 -3.43 -12.35
CA TYR A 19 -1.04 -4.28 -11.30
C TYR A 19 -0.88 -3.52 -9.96
N TYR A 20 -0.36 -2.29 -10.00
CA TYR A 20 -0.27 -1.39 -8.85
C TYR A 20 -1.65 -1.06 -8.28
N SER A 21 -2.62 -0.75 -9.15
CA SER A 21 -3.99 -0.41 -8.74
C SER A 21 -4.67 -1.59 -8.06
N PHE A 22 -4.53 -2.81 -8.61
CA PHE A 22 -5.04 -4.02 -7.99
C PHE A 22 -4.40 -4.25 -6.62
N PHE A 23 -3.08 -4.16 -6.53
CA PHE A 23 -2.35 -4.24 -5.27
C PHE A 23 -2.85 -3.21 -4.25
N ALA A 24 -2.98 -1.93 -4.64
CA ALA A 24 -3.44 -0.86 -3.77
C ALA A 24 -4.89 -1.08 -3.30
N VAL A 25 -5.79 -1.51 -4.18
CA VAL A 25 -7.19 -1.82 -3.81
C VAL A 25 -7.24 -3.01 -2.86
N CYS A 26 -6.52 -4.10 -3.13
CA CYS A 26 -6.45 -5.25 -2.23
C CYS A 26 -5.94 -4.86 -0.84
N MET A 27 -4.87 -4.06 -0.78
CA MET A 27 -4.34 -3.55 0.49
C MET A 27 -5.31 -2.62 1.19
N GLY A 28 -6.01 -1.77 0.45
CA GLY A 28 -7.05 -0.89 0.98
C GLY A 28 -8.19 -1.69 1.62
N VAL A 29 -8.71 -2.70 0.92
CA VAL A 29 -9.76 -3.61 1.42
C VAL A 29 -9.28 -4.37 2.64
N LEU A 30 -8.05 -4.91 2.63
CA LEU A 30 -7.47 -5.61 3.77
C LEU A 30 -7.43 -4.72 5.02
N HIS A 31 -6.96 -3.48 4.87
CA HIS A 31 -6.90 -2.52 5.98
C HIS A 31 -8.30 -2.09 6.44
N LEU A 32 -9.28 -1.94 5.54
CA LEU A 32 -10.66 -1.67 5.94
C LEU A 32 -11.28 -2.86 6.68
N ALA A 33 -10.95 -4.10 6.31
CA ALA A 33 -11.38 -5.29 7.05
C ALA A 33 -10.74 -5.33 8.45
N LEU A 34 -9.44 -5.04 8.56
CA LEU A 34 -8.75 -4.92 9.86
C LEU A 34 -9.34 -3.79 10.73
N ALA A 35 -9.74 -2.68 10.12
CA ALA A 35 -10.44 -1.61 10.81
C ALA A 35 -11.80 -2.08 11.37
N GLY A 36 -12.55 -2.86 10.58
CA GLY A 36 -13.79 -3.48 11.01
C GLY A 36 -13.58 -4.43 12.20
N ILE A 37 -12.53 -5.27 12.14
CA ILE A 37 -12.17 -6.18 13.23
C ILE A 37 -11.77 -5.39 14.49
N GLY A 38 -10.91 -4.37 14.38
CA GLY A 38 -10.52 -3.53 15.52
C GLY A 38 -11.72 -2.82 16.15
N THR A 39 -12.64 -2.30 15.33
CA THR A 39 -13.89 -1.68 15.79
C THR A 39 -14.78 -2.70 16.50
N TRP A 40 -14.93 -3.90 15.93
CA TRP A 40 -15.67 -5.00 16.54
C TRP A 40 -15.11 -5.38 17.92
N MET A 41 -13.79 -5.47 18.06
CA MET A 41 -13.14 -5.75 19.34
C MET A 41 -13.47 -4.69 20.40
N VAL A 42 -13.48 -3.40 20.02
CA VAL A 42 -13.85 -2.30 20.94
C VAL A 42 -15.31 -2.43 21.39
N VAL A 43 -16.22 -2.73 20.46
CA VAL A 43 -17.65 -2.91 20.78
C VAL A 43 -17.84 -4.07 21.76
N MET A 44 -17.25 -5.23 21.48
CA MET A 44 -17.35 -6.42 22.35
C MET A 44 -16.72 -6.18 23.73
N ALA A 45 -15.59 -5.46 23.79
CA ALA A 45 -14.95 -5.12 25.05
C ALA A 45 -15.79 -4.15 25.91
N HIS A 46 -16.56 -3.27 25.28
CA HIS A 46 -17.46 -2.35 25.97
C HIS A 46 -18.73 -3.05 26.47
N GLU A 47 -19.18 -4.12 25.82
CA GLU A 47 -20.33 -4.94 26.25
C GLU A 47 -19.97 -5.95 27.35
N ALA A 48 -18.69 -6.14 27.65
CA ALA A 48 -18.25 -7.07 28.67
C ALA A 48 -18.74 -6.65 30.08
N PRO A 49 -19.12 -7.62 30.95
CA PRO A 49 -19.57 -7.33 32.31
C PRO A 49 -18.56 -6.53 33.15
N ARG A 50 -17.28 -6.63 32.81
CA ARG A 50 -16.20 -5.76 33.29
C ARG A 50 -15.44 -5.24 32.08
N PRO A 51 -15.58 -3.96 31.72
CA PRO A 51 -14.86 -3.42 30.59
C PRO A 51 -13.36 -3.42 30.88
N GLU A 52 -12.61 -4.17 30.09
CA GLU A 52 -11.16 -4.22 30.16
C GLU A 52 -10.56 -3.14 29.26
N VAL A 53 -9.61 -2.37 29.80
CA VAL A 53 -9.00 -1.24 29.08
C VAL A 53 -8.08 -1.73 27.96
N GLU A 54 -7.43 -2.89 28.15
CA GLU A 54 -6.46 -3.44 27.21
C GLU A 54 -7.06 -3.78 25.83
N PRO A 55 -8.15 -4.55 25.70
CA PRO A 55 -8.76 -4.84 24.39
C PRO A 55 -9.35 -3.59 23.72
N VAL A 56 -9.82 -2.61 24.49
CA VAL A 56 -10.28 -1.32 23.94
C VAL A 56 -9.11 -0.52 23.38
N ALA A 57 -8.01 -0.42 24.10
CA ALA A 57 -6.81 0.29 23.65
C ALA A 57 -6.19 -0.39 22.41
N PHE A 58 -6.09 -1.71 22.42
CA PHE A 58 -5.59 -2.46 21.28
C PHE A 58 -6.51 -2.33 20.06
N GLY A 59 -7.81 -2.63 20.21
CA GLY A 59 -8.79 -2.57 19.12
C GLY A 59 -8.90 -1.17 18.51
N SER A 60 -8.90 -0.11 19.34
CA SER A 60 -8.92 1.27 18.86
C SER A 60 -7.65 1.65 18.10
N SER A 61 -6.47 1.25 18.60
CA SER A 61 -5.20 1.52 17.90
C SER A 61 -5.15 0.83 16.53
N VAL A 62 -5.56 -0.44 16.46
CA VAL A 62 -5.67 -1.21 15.21
C VAL A 62 -6.68 -0.57 14.27
N ALA A 63 -7.86 -0.17 14.77
CA ALA A 63 -8.88 0.46 13.95
C ALA A 63 -8.40 1.78 13.34
N VAL A 64 -7.82 2.67 14.15
CA VAL A 64 -7.34 3.98 13.70
C VAL A 64 -6.24 3.83 12.65
N VAL A 65 -5.21 3.02 12.93
CA VAL A 65 -4.10 2.81 11.99
C VAL A 65 -4.60 2.18 10.69
N SER A 66 -5.50 1.20 10.79
CA SER A 66 -6.01 0.49 9.62
C SER A 66 -6.93 1.38 8.77
N VAL A 67 -7.74 2.26 9.37
CA VAL A 67 -8.52 3.25 8.59
C VAL A 67 -7.59 4.20 7.83
N LEU A 68 -6.58 4.76 8.50
CA LEU A 68 -5.64 5.70 7.87
C LEU A 68 -4.92 5.07 6.67
N LEU A 69 -4.40 3.85 6.85
CA LEU A 69 -3.74 3.12 5.78
C LEU A 69 -4.72 2.68 4.69
N GLY A 70 -5.90 2.21 5.06
CA GLY A 70 -6.95 1.80 4.12
C GLY A 70 -7.37 2.95 3.20
N VAL A 71 -7.61 4.13 3.76
CA VAL A 71 -7.90 5.35 3.00
C VAL A 71 -6.73 5.73 2.10
N ALA A 72 -5.49 5.67 2.60
CA ALA A 72 -4.31 5.99 1.80
C ALA A 72 -4.15 5.04 0.59
N TYR A 73 -4.33 3.74 0.80
CA TYR A 73 -4.28 2.75 -0.28
C TYR A 73 -5.43 2.91 -1.27
N CYS A 74 -6.66 3.14 -0.81
CA CYS A 74 -7.82 3.38 -1.66
C CYS A 74 -7.73 4.69 -2.46
N TYR A 75 -7.10 5.72 -1.89
CA TYR A 75 -6.86 6.99 -2.59
C TYR A 75 -5.76 6.86 -3.67
N ALA A 76 -4.85 5.90 -3.53
CA ALA A 76 -3.66 5.82 -4.37
C ALA A 76 -3.94 5.74 -5.89
N PRO A 77 -4.91 4.96 -6.40
CA PRO A 77 -5.23 4.92 -7.83
C PRO A 77 -5.71 6.28 -8.39
N PHE A 78 -6.23 7.16 -7.53
CA PHE A 78 -6.76 8.47 -7.91
C PHE A 78 -5.73 9.60 -7.74
N ALA A 79 -4.54 9.30 -7.24
CA ALA A 79 -3.50 10.31 -7.03
C ALA A 79 -3.08 10.94 -8.38
N PRO A 80 -3.00 12.28 -8.47
CA PRO A 80 -2.62 12.95 -9.71
C PRO A 80 -1.18 12.61 -10.10
N ARG A 81 -0.87 12.58 -11.40
CA ARG A 81 0.48 12.28 -11.94
C ARG A 81 1.48 13.44 -11.71
N LYS A 82 1.69 13.81 -10.45
CA LYS A 82 2.62 14.84 -9.98
C LYS A 82 3.88 14.18 -9.40
N PRO A 83 5.03 14.87 -9.33
CA PRO A 83 6.28 14.29 -8.84
C PRO A 83 6.22 13.82 -7.38
N TRP A 84 5.32 14.38 -6.56
CA TRP A 84 5.08 13.92 -5.19
C TRP A 84 4.33 12.58 -5.14
N ALA A 85 3.48 12.28 -6.14
CA ALA A 85 2.72 11.03 -6.19
C ALA A 85 3.65 9.81 -6.35
N TRP A 86 4.76 9.96 -7.10
CA TRP A 86 5.78 8.90 -7.16
C TRP A 86 6.31 8.53 -5.77
N ARG A 87 6.59 9.52 -4.91
CA ARG A 87 7.04 9.29 -3.52
C ARG A 87 5.94 8.65 -2.70
N TYR A 88 4.70 9.12 -2.85
CA TYR A 88 3.53 8.58 -2.17
C TYR A 88 3.34 7.08 -2.46
N HIS A 89 3.33 6.69 -3.74
CA HIS A 89 3.23 5.30 -4.15
C HIS A 89 4.41 4.46 -3.65
N LEU A 90 5.63 5.01 -3.67
CA LEU A 90 6.81 4.31 -3.13
C LEU A 90 6.66 4.02 -1.64
N VAL A 91 6.20 5.00 -0.86
CA VAL A 91 5.94 4.82 0.58
C VAL A 91 4.90 3.74 0.81
N LEU A 92 3.78 3.75 0.05
CA LEU A 92 2.75 2.70 0.14
C LEU A 92 3.27 1.31 -0.24
N ILE A 93 4.18 1.20 -1.20
CA ILE A 93 4.79 -0.09 -1.56
C ILE A 93 5.67 -0.60 -0.42
N VAL A 94 6.49 0.27 0.18
CA VAL A 94 7.36 -0.08 1.30
C VAL A 94 6.54 -0.46 2.54
N LEU A 95 5.47 0.27 2.83
CA LEU A 95 4.54 -0.05 3.91
C LEU A 95 3.83 -1.40 3.70
N GLY A 96 3.65 -1.81 2.45
CA GLY A 96 3.04 -3.10 2.12
C GLY A 96 3.98 -4.30 2.17
N LEU A 97 5.31 -4.08 2.23
CA LEU A 97 6.30 -5.16 2.24
C LEU A 97 6.07 -6.21 3.34
N PRO A 98 5.79 -5.84 4.61
CA PRO A 98 5.57 -6.84 5.66
C PRO A 98 4.38 -7.76 5.38
N THR A 99 3.37 -7.25 4.68
CA THR A 99 2.13 -7.96 4.36
C THR A 99 2.21 -8.81 3.09
N CYS A 100 2.94 -8.37 2.05
CA CYS A 100 2.92 -9.04 0.75
C CYS A 100 4.25 -8.92 -0.02
N VAL A 101 5.32 -9.45 0.56
CA VAL A 101 6.68 -9.42 -0.02
C VAL A 101 6.71 -9.80 -1.51
N LEU A 102 5.99 -10.86 -1.90
CA LEU A 102 5.98 -11.37 -3.28
C LEU A 102 5.36 -10.40 -4.31
N GLY A 103 4.36 -9.61 -3.91
CA GLY A 103 3.74 -8.60 -4.78
C GLY A 103 4.44 -7.24 -4.71
N ALA A 104 4.97 -6.89 -3.54
CA ALA A 104 5.61 -5.60 -3.30
C ALA A 104 7.03 -5.52 -3.86
N LEU A 105 7.82 -6.60 -3.84
CA LEU A 105 9.19 -6.64 -4.38
C LEU A 105 9.29 -6.26 -5.87
N PRO A 106 8.53 -6.89 -6.80
CA PRO A 106 8.61 -6.54 -8.21
C PRO A 106 8.15 -5.09 -8.45
N LEU A 107 7.13 -4.64 -7.71
CA LEU A 107 6.66 -3.26 -7.75
C LEU A 107 7.73 -2.28 -7.30
N LEU A 108 8.40 -2.57 -6.19
CA LEU A 108 9.46 -1.74 -5.62
C LEU A 108 10.67 -1.67 -6.56
N ALA A 109 11.10 -2.81 -7.10
CA ALA A 109 12.19 -2.88 -8.07
C ALA A 109 11.89 -2.04 -9.31
N PHE A 110 10.64 -2.07 -9.80
CA PHE A 110 10.20 -1.19 -10.88
C PHE A 110 10.14 0.29 -10.47
N TRP A 111 9.56 0.61 -9.31
CA TRP A 111 9.38 1.99 -8.84
C TRP A 111 10.71 2.71 -8.53
N LEU A 112 11.75 1.96 -8.14
CA LEU A 112 13.10 2.48 -7.90
C LEU A 112 13.82 2.91 -9.18
N ARG A 113 13.45 2.32 -10.34
CA ARG A 113 14.09 2.66 -11.62
C ARG A 113 13.88 4.13 -11.94
N ARG A 114 14.91 4.77 -12.51
CA ARG A 114 14.83 6.17 -12.97
C ARG A 114 13.71 6.39 -13.99
N ASP A 115 13.32 5.34 -14.70
CA ASP A 115 12.25 5.33 -15.70
C ASP A 115 10.86 5.59 -15.08
N ALA A 116 10.55 5.01 -13.91
CA ALA A 116 9.28 5.23 -13.22
C ALA A 116 9.10 6.68 -12.78
N ARG A 117 10.19 7.36 -12.38
CA ARG A 117 10.16 8.79 -12.06
C ARG A 117 9.79 9.68 -13.25
N ARG A 118 10.10 9.25 -14.48
CA ARG A 118 9.78 10.02 -15.70
C ARG A 118 8.28 10.02 -16.00
N MET A 119 7.53 9.00 -15.54
CA MET A 119 6.06 8.96 -15.68
C MET A 119 5.33 10.01 -14.82
N PHE A 120 5.98 10.55 -13.80
CA PHE A 120 5.40 11.53 -12.85
C PHE A 120 6.08 12.92 -12.94
N LYS A 121 6.97 13.11 -13.91
CA LYS A 121 7.51 14.41 -14.30
C LYS A 121 6.71 14.86 -15.52
N ALA A 122 5.66 15.66 -15.29
CA ALA A 122 5.09 16.48 -16.35
C ALA A 122 6.17 17.44 -16.89
#